data_AF-A0AAU1V7Z0-F1
#
_entry.id   AF-A0AAU1V7Z0-F1
#
_cell.length_a   1.000
_cell.length_b   1.000
_cell.length_c   1.000
_cell.angle_alpha   90.00
_cell.angle_beta   90.00
_cell.angle_gamma   90.00
#
_symmetry.space_group_name_H-M   'P 1'
#
loop_
_entity.id
_entity.type
_entity.pdbx_description
1 polymer ?
#
loop_
_entity_poly.entity_id
_entity_poly.type
_entity_poly.pdbx_seq_one_letter_code
_entity_poly.pdbx_strand_id
1 'polypeptide(L)'
;MILPAPVLAALRSFKVLQAKEKLALGEAYAEAGYVLVHETGAAFTIKQLRRRVYRLMAILGLRRVRLYDARSSCLTYLANNGVPDHILARWAGHTNVKTTKKWYVKPDVEDLREAAQRGMACTVLRRRGKCESGGLPTERPAQRHVCQDRGGRGGRLLAVDR
;
A
#
# COMPACT_ATOMS: atom_id res chain seq x y z
N MET A 1 -20.84 2.70 8.77
CA MET A 1 -19.73 2.07 8.03
C MET A 1 -19.93 2.39 6.56
N ILE A 2 -19.08 3.23 5.97
CA ILE A 2 -19.23 3.67 4.57
C ILE A 2 -18.64 2.58 3.68
N LEU A 3 -19.43 2.06 2.74
CA LEU A 3 -18.99 1.10 1.74
C LEU A 3 -18.97 1.80 0.38
N PRO A 4 -17.90 1.67 -0.43
CA PRO A 4 -17.86 2.28 -1.76
C PRO A 4 -19.01 1.79 -2.63
N ALA A 5 -19.59 2.69 -3.43
CA ALA A 5 -20.68 2.40 -4.37
C ALA A 5 -20.46 1.13 -5.23
N PRO A 6 -19.28 0.88 -5.83
CA PRO A 6 -19.07 -0.33 -6.64
C PRO A 6 -19.18 -1.62 -5.82
N VAL A 7 -18.71 -1.60 -4.57
CA VAL A 7 -18.77 -2.77 -3.69
C VAL A 7 -20.21 -3.02 -3.25
N LEU A 8 -20.96 -1.96 -2.94
CA LEU A 8 -22.38 -2.08 -2.60
C LEU A 8 -23.20 -2.66 -3.76
N ALA A 9 -22.96 -2.19 -4.99
CA ALA A 9 -23.62 -2.71 -6.17
C ALA A 9 -23.31 -4.20 -6.39
N ALA A 10 -22.03 -4.59 -6.24
CA ALA A 10 -21.61 -6.00 -6.36
C ALA A 10 -22.25 -6.91 -5.29
N LEU A 11 -22.36 -6.45 -4.04
CA LEU A 11 -23.02 -7.22 -2.99
C LEU A 11 -24.53 -7.36 -3.24
N ARG A 12 -25.18 -6.32 -3.77
CA ARG A 12 -26.61 -6.38 -4.13
C ARG A 12 -26.86 -7.36 -5.27
N SER A 13 -26.05 -7.34 -6.33
CA SER A 13 -26.18 -8.29 -7.43
C SER A 13 -25.90 -9.72 -6.97
N PHE A 14 -24.91 -9.91 -6.09
CA PHE A 14 -24.62 -11.21 -5.51
C PHE A 14 -25.76 -11.74 -4.62
N LYS A 15 -26.42 -10.88 -3.83
CA LYS A 15 -27.60 -11.27 -3.05
C LYS A 15 -28.75 -11.77 -3.94
N VAL A 16 -28.97 -11.12 -5.08
CA VAL A 16 -29.97 -11.56 -6.06
C VAL A 16 -29.59 -12.92 -6.66
N LEU A 17 -28.32 -13.14 -6.96
CA LEU A 17 -27.83 -14.43 -7.45
C LEU A 17 -28.06 -15.56 -6.42
N GLN A 18 -27.70 -15.33 -5.16
CA GLN A 18 -27.93 -16.30 -4.08
C GLN A 18 -29.40 -16.67 -3.91
N ALA A 19 -30.30 -15.69 -4.03
CA ALA A 19 -31.74 -15.97 -3.96
C ALA A 19 -32.21 -16.89 -5.09
N LYS A 20 -31.65 -16.73 -6.30
CA LYS A 20 -31.92 -17.61 -7.45
C LYS A 20 -31.36 -19.01 -7.23
N GLU A 21 -30.12 -19.11 -6.76
CA GLU A 21 -29.46 -20.39 -6.44
C GLU A 21 -30.22 -21.16 -5.35
N LYS A 22 -30.63 -20.46 -4.29
CA LYS A 22 -31.45 -21.03 -3.21
C LYS A 22 -32.81 -21.53 -3.72
N LEU A 23 -33.48 -20.77 -4.59
CA LEU A 23 -34.76 -21.19 -5.16
C LEU A 23 -34.61 -22.39 -6.12
N ALA A 24 -33.49 -22.48 -6.85
CA ALA A 24 -33.21 -23.60 -7.74
C ALA A 24 -32.89 -24.91 -7.00
N LEU A 25 -32.19 -24.83 -5.87
CA LEU A 25 -31.78 -26.00 -5.07
C LEU A 25 -32.79 -26.39 -3.98
N GLY A 26 -33.66 -25.47 -3.55
CA GLY A 26 -34.67 -25.72 -2.53
C GLY A 26 -34.05 -26.24 -1.23
N GLU A 27 -34.50 -27.40 -0.77
CA GLU A 27 -34.06 -28.04 0.48
C GLU A 27 -32.59 -28.52 0.45
N ALA A 28 -32.00 -28.68 -0.73
CA ALA A 28 -30.60 -29.06 -0.87
C ALA A 28 -29.62 -27.89 -0.66
N TYR A 29 -30.13 -26.66 -0.50
CA TYR A 29 -29.30 -25.47 -0.29
C TYR A 29 -28.80 -25.40 1.16
N ALA A 30 -27.48 -25.41 1.35
CA ALA A 30 -26.87 -25.33 2.67
C ALA A 30 -26.87 -23.89 3.21
N GLU A 31 -27.41 -23.65 4.40
CA GLU A 31 -27.38 -22.33 5.05
C GLU A 31 -26.16 -22.19 5.96
N ALA A 32 -24.97 -22.02 5.38
CA ALA A 32 -23.73 -21.92 6.15
C ALA A 32 -23.57 -20.61 6.96
N GLY A 33 -24.45 -19.61 6.77
CA GLY A 33 -24.43 -18.34 7.51
C GLY A 33 -23.36 -17.33 7.06
N TYR A 34 -22.59 -17.63 6.01
CA TYR A 34 -21.59 -16.72 5.45
C TYR A 34 -22.15 -15.89 4.30
N VAL A 35 -21.60 -14.69 4.11
CA VAL A 35 -21.96 -13.85 2.95
C VAL A 35 -21.45 -14.49 1.66
N LEU A 36 -20.19 -14.93 1.61
CA LEU A 36 -19.59 -15.56 0.43
C LEU A 36 -19.72 -17.09 0.51
N VAL A 37 -20.65 -17.64 -0.27
CA VAL A 37 -20.95 -19.08 -0.34
C VAL A 37 -20.89 -19.58 -1.78
N HIS A 38 -20.68 -20.89 -1.93
CA HIS A 38 -20.81 -21.59 -3.21
C HIS A 38 -22.26 -21.55 -3.71
N GLU A 39 -22.47 -21.90 -4.96
CA GLU A 39 -23.81 -22.09 -5.56
C GLU A 39 -24.70 -23.04 -4.76
N THR A 40 -24.11 -23.95 -3.97
CA THR A 40 -24.82 -24.89 -3.10
C THR A 40 -25.11 -24.35 -1.71
N GLY A 41 -24.71 -23.11 -1.41
CA GLY A 41 -24.83 -22.48 -0.09
C GLY A 41 -23.72 -22.84 0.90
N ALA A 42 -22.84 -23.78 0.56
CA ALA A 42 -21.71 -24.16 1.40
C ALA A 42 -20.62 -23.06 1.45
N ALA A 43 -19.91 -22.97 2.58
CA ALA A 43 -18.81 -22.01 2.74
C ALA A 43 -17.63 -22.32 1.82
N PHE A 44 -16.99 -21.28 1.27
CA PHE A 44 -15.76 -21.46 0.49
C PHE A 44 -14.58 -21.82 1.39
N THR A 45 -13.84 -22.86 0.99
CA THR A 45 -12.46 -23.03 1.49
C THR A 45 -11.53 -22.01 0.82
N ILE A 46 -10.50 -21.54 1.54
CA ILE A 46 -9.48 -20.60 1.00
C ILE A 46 -8.89 -21.09 -0.33
N LYS A 47 -8.61 -22.39 -0.46
CA LYS A 47 -8.09 -22.99 -1.70
C LYS A 47 -9.07 -22.90 -2.86
N GLN A 48 -10.37 -23.07 -2.61
CA GLN A 48 -11.41 -22.99 -3.64
C GLN A 48 -11.56 -21.55 -4.12
N LEU A 49 -11.67 -20.59 -3.19
CA LEU A 49 -11.75 -19.17 -3.50
C LEU A 49 -10.57 -18.72 -4.35
N ARG A 50 -9.34 -19.06 -3.94
CA ARG A 50 -8.12 -18.73 -4.67
C ARG A 50 -8.12 -19.29 -6.10
N ARG A 51 -8.55 -20.55 -6.29
CA ARG A 51 -8.64 -21.16 -7.63
C ARG A 51 -9.66 -20.45 -8.52
N ARG A 52 -10.83 -20.09 -7.96
CA ARG A 52 -11.89 -19.40 -8.70
C ARG A 52 -11.43 -18.02 -9.17
N VAL A 53 -10.78 -17.27 -8.30
CA VAL A 53 -10.23 -15.94 -8.65
C VAL A 53 -9.14 -16.04 -9.71
N TYR A 54 -8.18 -16.97 -9.59
CA TYR A 54 -7.14 -17.12 -10.62
C TYR A 54 -7.71 -17.53 -11.99
N ARG A 55 -8.79 -18.32 -12.00
CA ARG A 55 -9.50 -18.64 -13.24
C ARG A 55 -10.15 -17.38 -13.85
N LEU A 56 -10.79 -16.54 -13.03
CA LEU A 56 -11.36 -15.27 -13.48
C LEU A 56 -10.29 -14.32 -14.02
N MET A 57 -9.14 -14.22 -13.34
CA MET A 57 -8.01 -13.42 -13.83
C MET A 57 -7.53 -13.89 -15.21
N ALA A 58 -7.44 -15.21 -15.42
CA ALA A 58 -7.06 -15.77 -16.71
C ALA A 58 -8.09 -15.47 -17.82
N ILE A 59 -9.38 -15.61 -17.52
CA ILE A 59 -10.48 -15.30 -18.46
C ILE A 59 -10.46 -13.82 -18.86
N LEU A 60 -10.17 -12.93 -17.90
CA LEU A 60 -10.10 -11.48 -18.13
C LEU A 60 -8.75 -11.01 -18.71
N GLY A 61 -7.80 -11.91 -18.99
CA GLY A 61 -6.48 -11.55 -19.49
C GLY A 61 -5.61 -10.77 -18.49
N LEU A 62 -5.94 -10.83 -17.20
CA LEU A 62 -5.22 -10.12 -16.15
C LEU A 62 -3.97 -10.87 -15.71
N ARG A 63 -2.92 -10.13 -15.37
CA ARG A 63 -1.74 -10.70 -14.72
C ARG A 63 -2.17 -11.43 -13.45
N ARG A 64 -1.64 -12.64 -13.25
CA ARG A 64 -1.88 -13.41 -12.02
C ARG A 64 -1.24 -12.72 -10.82
N VAL A 65 -2.07 -12.12 -9.97
CA VAL A 65 -1.68 -11.45 -8.74
C VAL A 65 -2.30 -12.18 -7.54
N ARG A 66 -1.63 -12.19 -6.39
CA ARG A 66 -2.15 -12.91 -5.21
C ARG A 66 -3.30 -12.11 -4.62
N LEU A 67 -4.32 -12.81 -4.11
CA LEU A 67 -5.50 -12.15 -3.52
C LEU A 67 -5.17 -11.19 -2.38
N TYR A 68 -4.17 -11.53 -1.55
CA TYR A 68 -3.78 -10.67 -0.43
C TYR A 68 -3.11 -9.38 -0.91
N ASP A 69 -2.52 -9.34 -2.11
CA ASP A 69 -1.86 -8.15 -2.64
C ASP A 69 -2.88 -7.04 -2.87
N ALA A 70 -4.15 -7.36 -3.15
CA ALA A 70 -5.22 -6.38 -3.30
C ALA A 70 -5.37 -5.48 -2.06
N ARG A 71 -5.20 -6.04 -0.86
CA ARG A 71 -5.20 -5.28 0.40
C ARG A 71 -4.02 -4.31 0.43
N SER A 72 -2.83 -4.80 0.14
CA SER A 72 -1.61 -3.99 0.13
C SER A 72 -1.67 -2.87 -0.90
N SER A 73 -2.20 -3.15 -2.10
CA SER A 73 -2.41 -2.16 -3.15
C SER A 73 -3.42 -1.08 -2.75
N CYS A 74 -4.55 -1.47 -2.15
CA CYS A 74 -5.55 -0.51 -1.66
C CYS A 74 -4.97 0.42 -0.58
N LEU A 75 -4.24 -0.14 0.39
CA LEU A 75 -3.62 0.66 1.45
C LEU A 75 -2.50 1.57 0.93
N THR A 76 -1.71 1.11 -0.03
CA THR A 76 -0.69 1.93 -0.71
C THR A 76 -1.35 3.07 -1.48
N TYR A 77 -2.42 2.79 -2.23
CA TYR A 77 -3.18 3.81 -2.95
C TYR A 77 -3.73 4.88 -2.01
N LEU A 78 -4.35 4.48 -0.89
CA LEU A 78 -4.87 5.43 0.09
C LEU A 78 -3.77 6.24 0.77
N ALA A 79 -2.61 5.64 1.04
CA ALA A 79 -1.45 6.35 1.58
C ALA A 79 -0.94 7.41 0.60
N ASN A 80 -0.84 7.08 -0.69
CA ASN A 80 -0.41 8.01 -1.73
C ASN A 80 -1.42 9.14 -1.97
N ASN A 81 -2.72 8.91 -1.72
CA ASN A 81 -3.76 9.94 -1.76
C ASN A 81 -3.82 10.82 -0.48
N GLY A 82 -2.84 10.72 0.42
CA GLY A 82 -2.71 11.60 1.58
C GLY A 82 -3.62 11.25 2.77
N VAL A 83 -4.15 10.02 2.84
CA VAL A 83 -4.93 9.59 4.01
C VAL A 83 -4.00 9.48 5.24
N PRO A 84 -4.37 10.08 6.39
CA PRO A 84 -3.54 10.02 7.59
C PRO A 84 -3.22 8.60 8.08
N ASP A 85 -1.97 8.37 8.48
CA ASP A 85 -1.45 7.06 8.91
C ASP A 85 -2.27 6.38 10.02
N HIS A 86 -2.84 7.16 10.95
CA HIS A 86 -3.63 6.62 12.06
C HIS A 86 -4.97 6.02 11.59
N ILE A 87 -5.60 6.61 10.55
CA ILE A 87 -6.82 6.09 9.94
C ILE A 87 -6.50 4.82 9.14
N LEU A 88 -5.41 4.85 8.37
CA LEU A 88 -4.92 3.69 7.63
C LEU A 88 -4.60 2.52 8.56
N ALA A 89 -3.95 2.76 9.70
CA ALA A 89 -3.67 1.72 10.69
C ALA A 89 -4.97 1.13 11.26
N ARG A 90 -5.99 1.96 11.52
CA ARG A 90 -7.30 1.51 12.00
C ARG A 90 -8.03 0.67 10.94
N TRP A 91 -8.01 1.08 9.68
CA TRP A 91 -8.59 0.30 8.55
C TRP A 91 -7.80 -0.98 8.27
N ALA A 92 -6.47 -0.94 8.44
CA ALA A 92 -5.60 -2.09 8.32
C ALA A 92 -5.72 -3.07 9.51
N GLY A 93 -6.39 -2.68 10.60
CA GLY A 93 -6.47 -3.46 11.83
C GLY A 93 -5.12 -3.63 12.53
N HIS A 94 -4.17 -2.72 12.31
CA HIS A 94 -2.87 -2.74 12.95
C HIS A 94 -2.94 -2.02 14.30
N THR A 95 -2.42 -2.66 15.35
CA THR A 95 -2.31 -2.06 16.68
C THR A 95 -1.24 -0.97 16.73
N ASN A 96 -0.25 -1.00 15.83
CA ASN A 96 0.86 -0.05 15.80
C ASN A 96 0.90 0.73 14.49
N VAL A 97 0.90 2.06 14.57
CA VAL A 97 0.94 2.97 13.40
C VAL A 97 2.29 2.93 12.69
N LYS A 98 3.38 2.62 13.40
CA LYS A 98 4.74 2.60 12.84
C LYS A 98 4.92 1.53 11.75
N THR A 99 4.17 0.42 11.82
CA THR A 99 4.23 -0.63 10.79
C THR A 99 3.56 -0.16 9.50
N THR A 100 2.43 0.52 9.60
CA THR A 100 1.65 1.01 8.44
C THR A 100 2.47 1.91 7.52
N LYS A 101 3.23 2.87 8.09
CA LYS A 101 4.06 3.78 7.30
C LYS A 101 5.18 3.07 6.54
N LYS A 102 5.83 2.08 7.19
CA LYS A 102 6.92 1.31 6.57
C LYS A 102 6.46 0.44 5.39
N TRP A 103 5.24 -0.10 5.46
CA TRP A 103 4.78 -1.08 4.48
C TRP A 103 4.00 -0.48 3.30
N TYR A 104 3.32 0.65 3.49
CA TYR A 104 2.37 1.18 2.50
C TYR A 104 2.75 2.53 1.90
N VAL A 105 3.67 3.29 2.50
CA VAL A 105 4.19 4.49 1.85
C VAL A 105 5.26 4.06 0.86
N LYS A 106 4.87 3.95 -0.41
CA LYS A 106 5.81 3.69 -1.51
C LYS A 106 5.81 4.91 -2.41
N PRO A 107 6.99 5.46 -2.74
CA PRO A 107 7.07 6.58 -3.68
C PRO A 107 6.45 6.14 -5.01
N ASP A 108 5.54 6.96 -5.54
CA ASP A 108 4.97 6.73 -6.87
C ASP A 108 6.02 7.06 -7.94
N VAL A 109 5.80 6.57 -9.16
CA VAL A 109 6.67 6.81 -10.30
C VAL A 109 6.71 8.31 -10.63
N GLU A 110 5.60 9.02 -10.43
CA GLU A 110 5.55 10.48 -10.57
C GLU A 110 6.34 11.21 -9.47
N ASP A 111 6.28 10.74 -8.22
CA ASP A 111 7.09 11.29 -7.12
C ASP A 111 8.59 11.13 -7.42
N LEU A 112 8.97 9.97 -7.96
CA LEU A 112 10.34 9.66 -8.36
C LEU A 112 10.79 10.50 -9.56
N ARG A 113 9.91 10.74 -10.54
CA ARG A 113 10.20 11.62 -11.68
C ARG A 113 10.38 13.05 -11.24
N GLU A 114 9.52 13.57 -10.37
CA GLU A 114 9.65 14.92 -9.85
C GLU A 114 10.92 15.09 -9.03
N ALA A 115 11.25 14.11 -8.18
CA ALA A 115 12.51 14.08 -7.44
C ALA A 115 13.73 14.01 -8.37
N ALA A 116 13.67 13.21 -9.44
CA ALA A 116 14.73 13.11 -10.43
C ALA A 116 14.89 14.42 -11.22
N GLN A 117 13.80 15.06 -11.64
CA GLN A 117 13.83 16.35 -12.36
C GLN A 117 14.38 17.47 -11.47
N ARG A 118 13.94 17.55 -10.20
CA ARG A 118 14.47 18.51 -9.22
C ARG A 118 15.94 18.25 -8.87
N GLY A 119 16.35 16.98 -8.77
CA GLY A 119 17.75 16.59 -8.56
C GLY A 119 18.66 16.91 -9.76
N MET A 120 18.15 16.71 -10.98
CA MET A 120 18.87 17.07 -12.22
C MET A 120 19.02 18.59 -12.39
N ALA A 121 18.02 19.38 -11.97
CA ALA A 121 18.14 20.84 -11.95
C ALA A 121 19.26 21.34 -11.02
N CYS A 122 19.55 20.62 -9.93
CA CYS A 122 20.64 20.96 -9.01
C CYS A 122 22.04 20.56 -9.54
N THR A 123 22.14 19.62 -10.48
CA THR A 123 23.44 19.05 -10.90
C THR A 123 24.14 19.86 -11.99
N VAL A 124 23.48 20.86 -12.60
CA VAL A 124 24.07 21.73 -13.65
C VAL A 124 24.63 23.06 -13.11
N LEU A 125 24.60 23.31 -11.78
CA LEU A 125 25.21 24.52 -11.19
C LEU A 125 26.54 24.26 -10.46
N ARG A 126 27.38 23.38 -11.02
CA ARG A 126 28.79 23.29 -10.59
C ARG A 126 29.74 23.83 -11.64
N ARG A 127 29.68 25.14 -11.89
CA ARG A 127 30.85 25.98 -12.19
C ARG A 127 30.47 27.47 -12.07
N ARG A 128 31.12 28.11 -11.09
CA ARG A 128 31.19 29.55 -10.76
C ARG A 128 30.26 29.98 -9.63
N GLY A 129 30.92 30.51 -8.59
CA GLY A 129 30.36 30.76 -7.28
C GLY A 129 29.30 31.85 -7.23
N LYS A 130 28.62 31.85 -6.07
CA LYS A 130 27.58 32.77 -5.60
C LYS A 130 26.23 32.63 -6.31
N CYS A 131 25.33 31.90 -5.64
CA CYS A 131 23.90 32.09 -5.78
C CYS A 131 23.34 32.32 -4.38
N GLU A 132 23.03 33.57 -4.09
CA GLU A 132 22.16 33.97 -2.99
C GLU A 132 20.75 33.53 -3.38
N SER A 133 20.23 32.49 -2.71
CA SER A 133 18.80 32.18 -2.79
C SER A 133 18.09 32.84 -1.62
N GLY A 134 17.40 33.94 -1.92
CA GLY A 134 16.31 34.45 -1.11
C GLY A 134 15.32 33.32 -0.82
N GLY A 135 14.91 33.22 0.44
CA GLY A 135 14.13 32.11 0.95
C GLY A 135 12.66 32.13 0.54
N LEU A 136 11.97 31.06 0.92
CA LEU A 136 10.57 31.10 1.40
C LEU A 136 10.29 29.82 2.21
N PRO A 137 9.20 29.76 3.00
CA PRO A 137 9.28 29.67 4.45
C PRO A 137 8.85 28.29 4.95
N THR A 138 9.31 27.89 6.14
CA THR A 138 8.43 27.49 7.26
C THR A 138 9.28 26.94 8.40
N GLU A 139 9.09 27.55 9.55
CA GLU A 139 9.69 27.19 10.82
C GLU A 139 9.36 25.75 11.23
N ARG A 140 10.38 24.98 11.63
CA ARG A 140 10.32 24.09 12.80
C ARG A 140 11.68 24.09 13.50
N PRO A 141 11.74 24.36 14.82
CA PRO A 141 13.01 24.58 15.51
C PRO A 141 13.79 23.26 15.67
N ALA A 142 15.08 23.35 15.36
CA ALA A 142 16.06 22.29 15.55
C ALA A 142 16.22 21.95 17.05
N GLN A 143 15.95 20.70 17.42
CA GLN A 143 16.45 20.14 18.68
C GLN A 143 17.96 19.96 18.56
N ARG A 144 18.70 20.71 19.38
CA ARG A 144 20.17 20.62 19.48
C ARG A 144 20.54 19.28 20.09
N HIS A 145 21.07 18.35 19.28
CA HIS A 145 21.91 17.28 19.81
C HIS A 145 23.36 17.76 19.79
N VAL A 146 23.88 18.03 20.98
CA VAL A 146 25.29 18.29 21.24
C VAL A 146 26.03 16.95 21.15
N CYS A 147 26.78 16.72 20.08
CA CYS A 147 27.77 15.66 20.04
C CYS A 147 29.05 16.18 20.71
N GLN A 148 29.33 15.71 21.92
CA GLN A 148 30.60 15.95 22.60
C GLN A 148 31.69 15.07 21.98
N ASP A 149 32.73 15.74 21.50
CA ASP A 149 34.01 15.16 21.09
C ASP A 149 34.73 14.54 22.31
N ARG A 150 35.12 13.27 22.22
CA ARG A 150 36.16 12.69 23.08
C ARG A 150 37.18 12.01 22.19
N GLY A 151 38.31 12.68 22.03
CA GLY A 151 39.41 12.25 21.20
C GLY A 151 40.21 11.05 21.72
N GLY A 152 40.89 10.41 20.77
CA GLY A 152 42.29 10.04 20.89
C GLY A 152 42.60 8.58 21.28
N ARG A 153 43.02 7.77 20.29
CA ARG A 153 44.43 7.40 20.07
C ARG A 153 44.60 6.24 19.06
N GLY A 154 45.46 6.47 18.08
CA GLY A 154 46.44 5.50 17.56
C GLY A 154 45.94 4.39 16.62
N GLY A 155 46.45 4.35 15.38
CA GLY A 155 46.23 3.19 14.53
C GLY A 155 46.64 3.28 13.06
N ARG A 156 47.91 3.62 12.80
CA ARG A 156 48.77 3.19 11.67
C ARG A 156 48.19 3.12 10.23
N LEU A 157 48.77 4.00 9.42
CA LEU A 157 48.82 4.06 7.96
C LEU A 157 49.26 2.71 7.33
N LEU A 158 48.50 2.20 6.36
CA LEU A 158 49.02 1.44 5.22
C LEU A 158 48.20 1.78 3.98
N ALA A 159 48.85 2.46 3.05
CA ALA A 159 48.41 2.63 1.67
C ALA A 159 48.73 1.36 0.89
N VAL A 160 47.83 0.94 0.00
CA VAL A 160 48.19 0.27 -1.26
C VAL A 160 47.25 0.75 -2.35
N ASP A 161 47.86 1.36 -3.36
CA ASP A 161 47.32 1.78 -4.65
C ASP A 161 46.95 0.59 -5.55
N ARG A 162 46.01 0.88 -6.48
CA ARG A 162 45.59 0.17 -7.71
C ARG A 162 44.58 -0.98 -7.60
#